data_AF-A0A7X1P812-F1
#
_entry.id   AF-A0A7X1P812-F1
#
_cell.length_a   1.000
_cell.length_b   1.000
_cell.length_c   1.000
_cell.angle_alpha   90.00
_cell.angle_beta   90.00
_cell.angle_gamma   90.00
#
_symmetry.space_group_name_H-M   'P 1'
#
loop_
_entity.id
_entity.type
_entity.pdbx_description
1 polymer ?
#
loop_
_entity_poly.entity_id
_entity_poly.type
_entity_poly.pdbx_seq_one_letter_code
_entity_poly.pdbx_strand_id
1 'polypeptide(L)' 'MARLVKRTATSPLKVEIGSETRWICACGLSRNQPFCDGSHNKLRTAEEGPDLCWYDSQGRRHTCVEPHDEALSW' A
#
# COMPACT_ATOMS: atom_id res chain seq x y z
N MET A 1 15.14 -15.16 -3.64
CA MET A 1 15.85 -14.04 -2.98
C MET A 1 14.83 -12.95 -2.72
N ALA A 2 14.62 -12.55 -1.45
CA ALA A 2 13.74 -11.44 -1.12
C ALA A 2 14.52 -10.12 -1.24
N ARG A 3 13.88 -9.09 -1.80
CA ARG A 3 14.44 -7.73 -1.89
C ARG A 3 13.54 -6.78 -1.13
N LEU A 4 14.10 -6.00 -0.22
CA LEU A 4 13.39 -4.91 0.44
C LEU A 4 13.29 -3.71 -0.52
N VAL A 5 12.09 -3.26 -0.81
CA VAL A 5 11.83 -2.07 -1.64
C VAL A 5 11.06 -1.06 -0.81
N LYS A 6 11.71 0.06 -0.46
CA LYS A 6 11.06 1.18 0.21
C LYS A 6 10.36 2.06 -0.83
N ARG A 7 9.04 2.21 -0.73
CA ARG A 7 8.29 3.20 -1.51
C ARG A 7 8.37 4.57 -0.82
N THR A 8 8.77 5.60 -1.57
CA THR A 8 8.86 6.99 -1.08
C THR A 8 7.76 7.89 -1.64
N ALA A 9 7.10 7.47 -2.72
CA ALA A 9 6.03 8.24 -3.34
C ALA A 9 4.76 8.21 -2.48
N THR A 10 4.16 9.37 -2.26
CA THR A 10 2.93 9.52 -1.46
C THR A 10 1.69 9.79 -2.32
N SER A 11 1.86 10.03 -3.62
CA SER A 11 0.79 10.41 -4.55
C SER A 11 0.79 9.54 -5.80
N PRO A 12 -0.36 9.36 -6.48
CA PRO A 12 -0.42 8.57 -7.71
C PRO A 12 0.26 9.26 -8.89
N LEU A 13 0.77 8.46 -9.83
CA LEU A 13 1.33 8.94 -11.09
C LEU A 13 0.21 9.14 -12.10
N LYS A 14 0.14 10.33 -12.71
CA LYS A 14 -0.74 10.60 -13.84
C LYS A 14 -0.13 10.01 -15.11
N VAL A 15 -0.87 9.15 -15.80
CA VAL A 15 -0.46 8.54 -17.07
C VAL A 15 -1.53 8.84 -18.11
N GLU A 16 -1.12 9.42 -19.24
CA GLU A 16 -1.99 9.65 -20.39
C GLU A 16 -1.87 8.48 -21.36
N ILE A 17 -2.99 7.82 -21.67
CA ILE A 17 -3.07 6.70 -22.61
C ILE A 17 -4.01 7.14 -23.73
N GLY A 18 -3.43 7.65 -24.82
CA GLY A 18 -4.22 8.27 -25.89
C GLY A 18 -4.94 9.53 -25.40
N SER A 19 -6.28 9.50 -25.43
CA SER A 19 -7.13 10.59 -24.90
C SER A 19 -7.62 10.36 -23.47
N GLU A 20 -7.27 9.24 -22.84
CA GLU A 20 -7.70 8.92 -21.47
C GLU A 20 -6.60 9.19 -20.44
N THR A 21 -6.94 9.91 -19.38
CA THR A 21 -6.09 10.04 -18.20
C THR A 21 -6.35 8.89 -17.22
N ARG A 22 -5.30 8.16 -16.85
CA ARG A 22 -5.34 7.12 -15.81
C ARG A 22 -4.38 7.49 -14.66
N TRP A 23 -4.73 7.05 -13.45
CA TRP A 23 -3.93 7.27 -12.24
C TRP A 23 -3.36 5.96 -11.74
N ILE A 24 -2.04 5.86 -11.65
CA ILE A 24 -1.31 4.67 -11.23
C ILE A 24 -0.83 4.82 -9.79
N CYS A 25 -1.03 3.79 -8.97
CA CYS A 25 -0.68 3.82 -7.55
C CYS A 25 0.84 3.76 -7.34
N ALA A 26 1.41 4.85 -6.86
CA ALA A 26 2.82 4.89 -6.42
C ALA A 26 2.99 4.75 -4.90
N CYS A 27 1.94 4.96 -4.09
CA CYS A 27 2.03 4.86 -2.62
C CYS A 27 2.09 3.43 -2.07
N GLY A 28 1.63 2.42 -2.83
CA GLY A 28 1.64 1.02 -2.40
C GLY A 28 0.47 0.64 -1.49
N LEU A 29 -0.45 1.56 -1.20
CA LEU A 29 -1.61 1.32 -0.34
C LEU A 29 -2.90 1.03 -1.10
N SER A 30 -2.88 1.03 -2.44
CA SER A 30 -4.09 0.73 -3.19
C SER A 30 -4.48 -0.73 -3.07
N ARG A 31 -5.79 -1.00 -2.96
CA ARG A 31 -6.38 -2.35 -3.03
C ARG A 31 -6.65 -2.78 -4.47
N ASN A 32 -6.67 -1.83 -5.41
CA ASN A 32 -6.94 -2.06 -6.82
C ASN A 32 -5.69 -1.81 -7.67
N GLN A 33 -4.54 -2.32 -7.24
CA GLN A 33 -3.30 -2.16 -8.00
C GLN A 33 -3.44 -2.78 -9.41
N PRO A 34 -2.88 -2.14 -10.45
CA PRO A 34 -1.94 -1.01 -10.42
C PRO A 34 -2.58 0.39 -10.31
N PHE A 35 -3.90 0.49 -10.29
CA PHE A 35 -4.61 1.77 -10.33
C PHE A 35 -4.70 2.44 -8.95
N CYS A 36 -4.89 3.75 -8.95
CA CYS A 36 -5.17 4.51 -7.73
C CYS A 36 -6.65 4.38 -7.34
N ASP A 37 -6.90 4.05 -6.06
CA ASP A 37 -8.23 3.98 -5.43
C ASP A 37 -8.42 5.04 -4.33
N GLY A 38 -7.53 6.03 -4.25
CA GLY A 38 -7.56 7.08 -3.21
C GLY A 38 -6.99 6.66 -1.85
N SER A 39 -6.53 5.41 -1.67
CA SER A 39 -5.94 4.95 -0.40
C SER A 39 -4.67 5.69 0.01
N HIS A 40 -4.04 6.44 -0.90
CA HIS A 40 -2.89 7.29 -0.60
C HIS A 40 -3.19 8.41 0.41
N ASN A 41 -4.45 8.85 0.52
CA ASN A 41 -4.86 9.85 1.50
C ASN A 41 -4.91 9.30 2.94
N LYS A 42 -4.81 7.98 3.10
CA LYS A 42 -4.83 7.29 4.39
C LYS A 42 -3.43 7.04 4.95
N LEU A 43 -2.37 7.55 4.32
CA LEU A 43 -1.04 7.58 4.91
C LEU A 43 -1.15 8.36 6.23
N ARG A 44 -1.34 7.64 7.33
CA ARG A 44 -1.45 8.19 8.69
C ARG A 44 -0.19 9.00 8.96
N THR A 45 -0.38 10.17 9.58
CA THR A 45 0.69 11.05 10.04
C THR A 45 1.68 10.23 10.87
N ALA A 46 2.95 10.67 10.90
CA ALA A 46 4.10 9.95 11.48
C ALA A 46 3.95 9.45 12.95
N GLU A 47 2.85 9.76 13.63
CA GLU A 47 2.56 9.48 15.02
C GLU A 47 2.02 8.04 15.26
N GLU A 48 1.44 7.39 14.24
CA GLU A 48 0.80 6.07 14.36
C GLU A 48 1.60 4.94 13.68
N GLY A 49 2.78 5.26 13.15
CA GLY A 49 3.66 4.31 12.46
C GLY A 49 3.18 3.96 11.03
N PRO A 50 4.10 3.61 10.11
CA PRO A 50 3.72 3.24 8.76
C PRO A 50 3.05 1.87 8.72
N ASP A 51 1.85 1.77 8.15
CA ASP A 51 1.23 0.49 7.79
C ASP A 51 2.19 -0.31 6.87
N LEU A 52 2.90 -1.31 7.41
CA LEU A 52 3.74 -2.17 6.59
C LEU A 52 2.83 -3.13 5.80
N CYS A 53 2.74 -2.90 4.50
CA CYS A 53 2.02 -3.77 3.58
C CYS A 53 3.02 -4.60 2.77
N TRP A 54 2.86 -5.93 2.79
CA TRP A 54 3.61 -6.83 1.92
C TRP A 54 2.66 -7.57 0.97
N TYR A 55 3.20 -8.02 -0.16
CA TYR A 55 2.47 -8.75 -1.19
C TYR A 55 3.05 -10.15 -1.29
N ASP A 56 2.18 -11.16 -1.31
CA ASP A 56 2.60 -12.54 -1.53
C ASP A 56 2.77 -12.87 -3.02
N SER A 57 3.24 -14.09 -3.32
CA SER A 57 3.42 -14.56 -4.69
C SER A 57 2.12 -14.75 -5.47
N GLN A 58 0.96 -14.72 -4.80
CA GLN A 58 -0.37 -14.76 -5.41
C GLN A 58 -0.96 -13.35 -5.60
N GLY A 59 -0.21 -12.30 -5.25
CA GLY A 59 -0.64 -10.90 -5.33
C GLY A 59 -1.59 -10.47 -4.22
N ARG A 60 -1.79 -11.28 -3.18
CA ARG A 60 -2.62 -10.89 -2.03
C ARG A 60 -1.83 -9.93 -1.14
N ARG A 61 -2.51 -8.88 -0.70
CA ARG A 61 -1.97 -7.89 0.22
C ARG A 61 -2.15 -8.37 1.65
N HIS A 62 -1.07 -8.28 2.42
CA HIS A 62 -1.04 -8.50 3.85
C HIS A 62 -0.61 -7.20 4.53
N THR A 63 -1.37 -6.76 5.52
CA THR A 63 -0.95 -5.69 6.43
C THR A 63 -0.29 -6.36 7.62
N CYS A 64 0.89 -5.93 8.03
CA CYS A 64 1.40 -6.26 9.35
C CYS A 64 0.54 -5.49 10.37
N VAL A 65 -0.61 -6.06 10.70
CA VAL A 65 -1.26 -5.78 11.97
C VAL A 65 -0.38 -6.50 12.99
N GLU A 66 0.19 -5.78 13.96
CA GLU A 66 0.93 -6.38 15.07
C GLU A 66 0.10 -7.57 15.63
N PRO A 67 0.59 -8.83 15.59
CA PRO A 67 -0.17 -9.97 16.07
C PRO A 67 -0.12 -10.10 17.60
N HIS A 68 -0.26 -9.00 18.34
CA HIS A 68 -0.13 -9.02 19.81
C HIS A 68 -1.36 -8.50 20.56
N ASP A 69 -2.57 -8.77 20.08
CA ASP A 69 -3.79 -8.50 20.88
C ASP A 69 -4.80 -9.67 20.96
N GLU A 70 -4.52 -10.84 20.38
CA GLU A 70 -5.43 -12.00 20.46
C GLU A 70 -4.79 -13.30 21.00
N ALA A 71 -3.66 -13.19 21.72
CA ALA A 71 -2.98 -14.35 22.31
C ALA A 71 -2.77 -14.25 23.84
N LEU A 72 -3.58 -13.47 24.56
CA LEU A 72 -3.61 -13.44 26.03
C LEU A 72 -5.05 -13.53 26.57
N SER A 73 -5.77 -14.56 26.15
CA SER A 73 -7.08 -14.93 26.71
C SER A 73 -7.01 -16.29 27.43
N TRP A 74 -6.02 -16.45 28.31
CA TRP A 74 -6.02 -17.47 29.38
C TRP A 74 -5.88 -16.76 30.73
#